data_AF-A0A7Y5NRJ7-F1
#
_entry.id   AF-A0A7Y5NRJ7-F1
#
_cell.length_a   1.000
_cell.length_b   1.000
_cell.length_c   1.000
_cell.angle_alpha   90.00
_cell.angle_beta   90.00
_cell.angle_gamma   90.00
#
_symmetry.space_group_name_H-M   'P 1'
#
loop_
_entity.id
_entity.type
_entity.pdbx_description
1 polymer ?
#
loop_
_entity_poly.entity_id
_entity_poly.type
_entity_poly.pdbx_seq_one_letter_code
_entity_poly.pdbx_strand_id
1 'polypeptide(L)'
;MTTLASQLDALGLRYTAAHLDDALAYALKRKLGPRELFEYIAELEEKDRARRSLERRTARSRIGRFKPIADYDWSWPKQIDRERVESAVRLDFLAEHRNVVLVAPQGLGKTMIAQNIAHQAVLAGHSVLFVTAAQLLLDLGAQESARGLDRRLRFYASVALLVVDEVGYLSFDARNADLLFQVITRRYERKSVVLTTNLAFKEWPTIFPNATCATALIDRVIHHADVIAIEGESFRLREAEARKAKPIDRAKNR
;
A
#
# COMPACT_ATOMS: atom_id res chain seq x y z
N MET A 1 9.67 -39.14 22.08
CA MET A 1 9.95 -39.44 20.66
C MET A 1 9.31 -38.33 19.82
N THR A 2 10.09 -37.62 19.01
CA THR A 2 9.59 -36.60 18.09
C THR A 2 8.84 -37.27 16.95
N THR A 3 7.62 -36.81 16.66
CA THR A 3 6.82 -37.34 15.57
C THR A 3 7.35 -36.81 14.22
N LEU A 4 7.10 -37.53 13.12
CA LEU A 4 7.47 -37.06 11.78
C LEU A 4 6.89 -35.65 11.52
N ALA A 5 5.65 -35.40 11.94
CA ALA A 5 5.03 -34.08 11.87
C ALA A 5 5.85 -32.99 12.57
N SER A 6 6.37 -33.25 13.79
CA SER A 6 7.18 -32.25 14.51
C SER A 6 8.52 -31.98 13.83
N GLN A 7 9.11 -32.98 13.17
CA GLN A 7 10.35 -32.82 12.40
C GLN A 7 10.09 -32.01 11.12
N LEU A 8 8.98 -32.27 10.43
CA LEU A 8 8.56 -31.51 9.25
C LEU A 8 8.32 -30.03 9.58
N ASP A 9 7.67 -29.73 10.70
CA ASP A 9 7.47 -28.34 11.15
C ASP A 9 8.80 -27.64 11.46
N ALA A 10 9.74 -28.33 12.12
CA ALA A 10 11.08 -27.81 12.40
C ALA A 10 11.89 -27.52 11.13
N LEU A 11 11.67 -28.30 10.06
CA LEU A 11 12.25 -28.06 8.73
C LEU A 11 11.53 -26.96 7.94
N GLY A 12 10.42 -26.42 8.46
CA GLY A 12 9.62 -25.38 7.82
C GLY A 12 8.58 -25.89 6.81
N LEU A 13 8.33 -27.20 6.77
CA LEU A 13 7.25 -27.84 6.01
C LEU A 13 5.96 -27.83 6.83
N ARG A 14 5.44 -26.63 7.11
CA ARG A 14 4.37 -26.43 8.10
C ARG A 14 3.03 -26.95 7.63
N TYR A 15 2.75 -26.81 6.33
CA TYR A 15 1.51 -27.34 5.75
C TYR A 15 1.56 -28.86 5.76
N THR A 16 2.68 -29.44 5.32
CA THR A 16 2.87 -30.90 5.35
C THR A 16 2.77 -31.46 6.77
N ALA A 17 3.37 -30.78 7.76
CA ALA A 17 3.29 -31.22 9.15
C ALA A 17 1.84 -31.28 9.68
N ALA A 18 0.98 -30.34 9.27
CA ALA A 18 -0.43 -30.29 9.67
C ALA A 18 -1.33 -31.24 8.86
N HIS A 19 -0.95 -31.58 7.63
CA HIS A 19 -1.76 -32.35 6.67
C HIS A 19 -1.06 -33.63 6.18
N LEU A 20 -0.18 -34.20 7.01
CA LEU A 20 0.65 -35.34 6.63
C LEU A 20 -0.20 -36.56 6.24
N ASP A 21 -1.21 -36.86 7.05
CA ASP A 21 -2.08 -38.01 6.83
C ASP A 21 -2.93 -37.85 5.55
N ASP A 22 -3.40 -36.63 5.26
CA ASP A 22 -4.12 -36.31 4.03
C ASP A 22 -3.24 -36.51 2.78
N ALA A 23 -1.98 -36.07 2.85
CA ALA A 23 -1.02 -36.22 1.76
C ALA A 23 -0.68 -37.70 1.50
N LEU A 24 -0.48 -38.49 2.56
CA LEU A 24 -0.24 -39.92 2.47
C LEU A 24 -1.47 -40.68 1.94
N ALA A 25 -2.66 -40.36 2.44
CA ALA A 25 -3.92 -40.96 1.96
C ALA A 25 -4.15 -40.66 0.48
N TYR A 26 -3.87 -39.43 0.04
CA TYR A 26 -3.93 -39.06 -1.38
C TYR A 26 -2.95 -39.88 -2.23
N ALA A 27 -1.71 -40.01 -1.77
CA ALA A 27 -0.68 -40.77 -2.49
C ALA A 27 -1.00 -42.26 -2.58
N LEU A 28 -1.51 -42.87 -1.51
CA LEU A 28 -1.98 -44.26 -1.52
C LEU A 28 -3.13 -44.46 -2.50
N LYS A 29 -4.13 -43.55 -2.49
CA LYS A 29 -5.29 -43.62 -3.39
C LYS A 29 -4.89 -43.46 -4.87
N ARG A 30 -3.95 -42.57 -5.16
CA ARG A 30 -3.44 -42.29 -6.51
C ARG A 30 -2.31 -43.21 -6.95
N LYS A 31 -1.80 -44.07 -6.05
CA LYS A 31 -0.63 -44.93 -6.25
C LYS A 31 0.61 -44.15 -6.70
N LEU A 32 0.84 -42.99 -6.08
CA LEU A 32 1.99 -42.15 -6.40
C LEU A 32 3.30 -42.86 -6.03
N GLY A 33 4.28 -42.80 -6.93
CA GLY A 33 5.64 -43.20 -6.62
C GLY A 33 6.30 -42.25 -5.59
N PRO A 34 7.43 -42.63 -4.97
CA PRO A 34 8.10 -41.79 -3.97
C PRO A 34 8.42 -40.38 -4.47
N ARG A 35 8.90 -40.26 -5.72
CA ARG A 35 9.19 -38.96 -6.35
C ARG A 35 7.93 -38.10 -6.50
N GLU A 36 6.86 -38.68 -7.02
CA GLU A 36 5.59 -37.98 -7.26
C GLU A 36 4.96 -37.51 -5.93
N LEU A 37 5.12 -38.29 -4.85
CA LEU A 37 4.72 -37.85 -3.50
C LEU A 37 5.51 -36.63 -3.05
N PHE A 38 6.83 -36.60 -3.23
CA PHE A 38 7.65 -35.44 -2.87
C PHE A 38 7.31 -34.20 -3.72
N GLU A 39 7.06 -34.38 -5.03
CA GLU A 39 6.61 -33.32 -5.92
C GLU A 39 5.25 -32.75 -5.47
N TYR A 40 4.30 -33.62 -5.13
CA TYR A 40 2.99 -33.22 -4.61
C TYR A 40 3.08 -32.47 -3.28
N ILE A 41 3.87 -32.96 -2.33
CA ILE A 41 4.11 -32.29 -1.04
C ILE A 41 4.76 -30.92 -1.26
N ALA A 42 5.77 -30.84 -2.13
CA ALA A 42 6.46 -29.60 -2.43
C ALA A 42 5.50 -28.55 -3.04
N GLU A 43 4.64 -28.97 -3.97
CA GLU A 43 3.64 -28.09 -4.58
C GLU A 43 2.65 -27.53 -3.54
N LEU A 44 2.16 -28.37 -2.63
CA LEU A 44 1.24 -27.94 -1.57
C LEU A 44 1.91 -26.98 -0.59
N GLU A 45 3.14 -27.28 -0.16
CA GLU A 45 3.90 -26.42 0.75
C GLU A 45 4.25 -25.08 0.09
N GLU A 46 4.60 -25.07 -1.19
CA GLU A 46 4.86 -23.85 -1.95
C GLU A 46 3.60 -22.97 -2.04
N LYS A 47 2.45 -23.56 -2.41
CA LYS A 47 1.15 -22.86 -2.44
C LYS A 47 0.81 -22.27 -1.08
N ASP A 48 0.95 -23.04 -0.01
CA ASP A 48 0.67 -22.58 1.34
C ASP A 48 1.64 -21.49 1.81
N ARG A 49 2.94 -21.61 1.49
CA ARG A 49 3.95 -20.60 1.80
C ARG A 49 3.68 -19.30 1.05
N ALA A 50 3.30 -19.38 -0.22
CA ALA A 50 2.90 -18.24 -1.04
C ALA A 50 1.65 -17.55 -0.45
N ARG A 51 0.62 -18.34 -0.11
CA ARG A 51 -0.61 -17.86 0.56
C ARG A 51 -0.29 -17.14 1.87
N ARG A 52 0.43 -17.77 2.79
CA ARG A 52 0.82 -17.16 4.08
C ARG A 52 1.69 -15.91 3.88
N SER A 53 2.57 -15.91 2.88
CA SER A 53 3.38 -14.74 2.55
C SER A 53 2.51 -13.56 2.11
N LEU A 54 1.54 -13.82 1.23
CA LEU A 54 0.58 -12.83 0.77
C LEU A 54 -0.28 -12.32 1.93
N GLU A 55 -0.89 -13.21 2.72
CA GLU A 55 -1.71 -12.84 3.90
C GLU A 55 -0.93 -11.94 4.87
N ARG A 56 0.33 -12.28 5.17
CA ARG A 56 1.19 -11.45 6.03
C ARG A 56 1.48 -10.09 5.41
N ARG A 57 1.75 -10.01 4.10
CA ARG A 57 2.02 -8.74 3.40
C ARG A 57 0.76 -7.87 3.35
N THR A 58 -0.39 -8.45 3.03
CA THR A 58 -1.70 -7.77 3.06
C THR A 58 -2.00 -7.23 4.44
N ALA A 59 -1.86 -8.03 5.51
CA ALA A 59 -2.11 -7.57 6.88
C ALA A 59 -1.16 -6.44 7.31
N ARG A 60 0.13 -6.53 6.93
CA ARG A 60 1.13 -5.49 7.24
C ARG A 60 0.97 -4.22 6.40
N SER A 61 0.34 -4.32 5.22
CA SER A 61 0.17 -3.19 4.30
C SER A 61 -0.75 -2.09 4.80
N ARG A 62 -1.71 -2.41 5.69
CA ARG A 62 -2.68 -1.44 6.24
C ARG A 62 -3.51 -0.66 5.19
N ILE A 63 -3.68 -1.21 3.98
CA ILE A 63 -4.42 -0.56 2.89
C ILE A 63 -5.91 -0.33 3.24
N GLY A 64 -6.48 -1.19 4.09
CA GLY A 64 -7.90 -1.12 4.46
C GLY A 64 -8.83 -1.62 3.35
N ARG A 65 -10.10 -1.25 3.42
CA ARG A 65 -11.09 -1.54 2.36
C ARG A 65 -11.04 -0.44 1.30
N PHE A 66 -11.13 -0.83 0.03
CA PHE A 66 -11.10 0.09 -1.11
C PHE A 66 -11.93 -0.45 -2.27
N LYS A 67 -12.29 0.42 -3.21
CA LYS A 67 -12.95 0.03 -4.47
C LYS A 67 -11.88 -0.34 -5.51
N PRO A 68 -12.05 -1.43 -6.26
CA PRO A 68 -11.16 -1.79 -7.35
C PRO A 68 -11.02 -0.66 -8.39
N ILE A 69 -9.86 -0.58 -9.05
CA ILE A 69 -9.62 0.40 -10.11
C ILE A 69 -10.58 0.23 -11.30
N ALA A 70 -11.10 -0.98 -11.53
CA ALA A 70 -12.11 -1.28 -12.54
C ALA A 70 -13.43 -0.52 -12.31
N ASP A 71 -13.72 -0.14 -11.06
CA ASP A 71 -14.91 0.63 -10.68
C ASP A 71 -14.67 2.15 -10.76
N TYR A 72 -13.49 2.59 -11.22
CA TYR A 72 -13.21 4.01 -11.43
C TYR A 72 -13.92 4.52 -12.68
N ASP A 73 -14.79 5.50 -12.51
CA ASP A 73 -15.46 6.19 -13.62
C ASP A 73 -14.52 7.21 -14.26
N TRP A 74 -13.82 6.80 -15.31
CA TRP A 74 -12.87 7.64 -16.07
C TRP A 74 -13.53 8.84 -16.76
N SER A 75 -14.85 8.84 -16.93
CA SER A 75 -15.58 9.95 -17.55
C SER A 75 -15.86 11.11 -16.58
N TRP A 76 -15.66 10.88 -15.29
CA TRP A 76 -16.03 11.83 -14.25
C TRP A 76 -15.02 12.97 -14.02
N PRO A 77 -13.70 12.71 -13.90
CA PRO A 77 -12.74 13.80 -13.87
C PRO A 77 -12.81 14.60 -15.16
N LYS A 78 -12.76 15.92 -15.04
CA LYS A 78 -12.59 16.82 -16.19
C LYS A 78 -11.26 16.56 -16.90
N GLN A 79 -10.23 16.24 -16.13
CA GLN A 79 -8.91 15.93 -16.66
C GLN A 79 -8.24 14.87 -15.78
N ILE A 80 -7.73 13.81 -16.42
CA ILE A 80 -6.89 12.78 -15.81
C ILE A 80 -6.09 12.09 -16.90
N ASP A 81 -4.80 11.84 -16.67
CA ASP A 81 -3.98 11.02 -17.54
C ASP A 81 -4.19 9.53 -17.18
N ARG A 82 -5.04 8.86 -17.95
CA ARG A 82 -5.38 7.45 -17.73
C ARG A 82 -4.18 6.53 -17.91
N GLU A 83 -3.32 6.77 -18.89
CA GLU A 83 -2.17 5.93 -19.18
C GLU A 83 -1.18 5.96 -18.02
N ARG A 84 -0.92 7.14 -17.44
CA ARG A 84 -0.08 7.25 -16.23
C ARG A 84 -0.67 6.53 -15.03
N VAL A 85 -1.99 6.60 -14.82
CA VAL A 85 -2.62 5.85 -13.73
C VAL A 85 -2.49 4.35 -13.95
N GLU A 86 -2.76 3.87 -15.17
CA GLU A 86 -2.64 2.45 -15.49
C GLU A 86 -1.19 1.95 -15.38
N SER A 87 -0.22 2.75 -15.82
CA SER A 87 1.22 2.47 -15.63
C SER A 87 1.63 2.41 -14.17
N ALA A 88 1.13 3.32 -13.33
CA ALA A 88 1.32 3.26 -11.89
C ALA A 88 0.69 2.00 -11.28
N VAL A 89 -0.50 1.58 -11.74
CA VAL A 89 -1.14 0.34 -11.28
C VAL A 89 -0.38 -0.92 -11.73
N ARG A 90 0.26 -0.89 -12.91
CA ARG A 90 1.19 -1.94 -13.37
C ARG A 90 2.53 -1.94 -12.64
N LEU A 91 2.79 -0.94 -11.81
CA LEU A 91 4.00 -0.78 -10.99
C LEU A 91 5.27 -0.47 -11.78
N ASP A 92 5.14 0.07 -12.99
CA ASP A 92 6.27 0.35 -13.90
C ASP A 92 7.34 1.25 -13.22
N PHE A 93 6.92 2.11 -12.29
CA PHE A 93 7.78 3.01 -11.52
C PHE A 93 8.66 2.34 -10.44
N LEU A 94 8.32 1.13 -9.97
CA LEU A 94 9.00 0.51 -8.83
C LEU A 94 10.44 0.09 -9.14
N ALA A 95 10.66 -0.43 -10.35
CA ALA A 95 11.97 -0.94 -10.79
C ALA A 95 13.02 0.17 -10.86
N GLU A 96 12.59 1.37 -11.27
CA GLU A 96 13.43 2.57 -11.41
C GLU A 96 13.45 3.43 -10.13
N HIS A 97 12.79 2.98 -9.06
CA HIS A 97 12.67 3.72 -7.80
C HIS A 97 12.07 5.12 -7.94
N ARG A 98 11.24 5.32 -8.98
CA ARG A 98 10.49 6.56 -9.18
C ARG A 98 9.36 6.66 -8.15
N ASN A 99 8.89 7.86 -7.87
CA ASN A 99 7.74 8.13 -7.02
C ASN A 99 6.49 8.30 -7.86
N VAL A 100 5.31 8.19 -7.24
CA VAL A 100 4.04 8.58 -7.85
C VAL A 100 3.42 9.63 -6.96
N VAL A 101 3.01 10.77 -7.52
CA VAL A 101 2.33 11.83 -6.77
C VAL A 101 0.97 12.11 -7.39
N LEU A 102 -0.08 11.80 -6.63
CA LEU A 102 -1.47 12.04 -6.99
C LEU A 102 -1.91 13.40 -6.44
N VAL A 103 -2.17 14.35 -7.35
CA VAL A 103 -2.53 15.74 -7.02
C VAL A 103 -3.95 16.01 -7.50
N ALA A 104 -4.85 16.37 -6.60
CA ALA A 104 -6.25 16.63 -6.96
C ALA A 104 -7.01 17.35 -5.85
N PRO A 105 -8.07 18.11 -6.15
CA PRO A 105 -9.08 18.48 -5.16
C PRO A 105 -9.69 17.27 -4.41
N GLN A 106 -10.45 17.56 -3.36
CA GLN A 106 -11.03 16.51 -2.51
C GLN A 106 -12.06 15.67 -3.28
N GLY A 107 -12.07 14.36 -3.00
CA GLY A 107 -13.11 13.47 -3.53
C GLY A 107 -12.95 13.00 -4.98
N LEU A 108 -11.78 13.19 -5.62
CA LEU A 108 -11.52 12.74 -7.00
C LEU A 108 -10.87 11.34 -7.13
N GLY A 109 -10.76 10.60 -6.02
CA GLY A 109 -10.28 9.21 -6.04
C GLY A 109 -8.79 9.00 -5.79
N LYS A 110 -8.02 10.02 -5.39
CA LYS A 110 -6.57 9.89 -5.08
C LYS A 110 -6.25 8.72 -4.16
N THR A 111 -6.88 8.68 -2.98
CA THR A 111 -6.71 7.59 -2.00
C THR A 111 -7.08 6.24 -2.62
N MET A 112 -8.15 6.17 -3.40
CA MET A 112 -8.60 4.94 -4.06
C MET A 112 -7.55 4.43 -5.06
N ILE A 113 -6.99 5.31 -5.89
CA ILE A 113 -5.92 4.98 -6.85
C ILE A 113 -4.68 4.52 -6.08
N ALA A 114 -4.26 5.25 -5.05
CA ALA A 114 -3.11 4.89 -4.21
C ALA A 114 -3.30 3.51 -3.53
N GLN A 115 -4.51 3.21 -3.05
CA GLN A 115 -4.85 1.90 -2.47
C GLN A 115 -4.76 0.78 -3.52
N ASN A 116 -5.21 1.03 -4.76
CA ASN A 116 -5.09 0.05 -5.84
C ASN A 116 -3.63 -0.21 -6.25
N ILE A 117 -2.81 0.84 -6.35
CA ILE A 117 -1.36 0.70 -6.59
C ILE A 117 -0.72 -0.11 -5.45
N ALA A 118 -1.01 0.23 -4.20
CA ALA A 118 -0.52 -0.48 -3.04
C ALA A 118 -0.92 -1.97 -3.05
N HIS A 119 -2.17 -2.25 -3.42
CA HIS A 119 -2.69 -3.61 -3.51
C HIS A 119 -1.99 -4.41 -4.61
N GLN A 120 -1.81 -3.85 -5.81
CA GLN A 120 -1.06 -4.51 -6.87
C GLN A 120 0.38 -4.80 -6.45
N ALA A 121 1.04 -3.87 -5.74
CA ALA A 121 2.38 -4.10 -5.20
C ALA A 121 2.40 -5.27 -4.19
N VAL A 122 1.38 -5.39 -3.34
CA VAL A 122 1.23 -6.56 -2.45
C VAL A 122 1.05 -7.84 -3.25
N LEU A 123 0.20 -7.86 -4.28
CA LEU A 123 0.03 -9.05 -5.13
C LEU A 123 1.33 -9.45 -5.84
N ALA A 124 2.10 -8.47 -6.30
CA ALA A 124 3.36 -8.65 -7.02
C ALA A 124 4.55 -9.11 -6.15
N GLY A 125 4.37 -9.35 -4.84
CA GLY A 125 5.46 -9.83 -3.99
C GLY A 125 6.05 -8.78 -3.04
N HIS A 126 5.71 -7.50 -3.23
CA HIS A 126 6.38 -6.41 -2.53
C HIS A 126 5.89 -6.19 -1.09
N SER A 127 6.79 -5.73 -0.22
CA SER A 127 6.42 -5.20 1.08
C SER A 127 5.87 -3.78 0.91
N VAL A 128 4.68 -3.54 1.44
CA VAL A 128 3.97 -2.27 1.30
C VAL A 128 3.58 -1.76 2.68
N LEU A 129 3.54 -0.45 2.86
CA LEU A 129 2.91 0.20 4.00
C LEU A 129 2.09 1.39 3.51
N PHE A 130 0.80 1.39 3.84
CA PHE A 130 -0.13 2.48 3.62
C PHE A 130 -0.37 3.21 4.95
N VAL A 131 -0.16 4.52 4.97
CA VAL A 131 -0.31 5.34 6.17
C VAL A 131 -0.66 6.77 5.76
N THR A 132 -1.41 7.49 6.60
CA THR A 132 -1.59 8.94 6.38
C THR A 132 -0.35 9.71 6.83
N ALA A 133 -0.10 10.89 6.25
CA ALA A 133 0.97 11.78 6.70
C ALA A 133 0.87 12.08 8.21
N ALA A 134 -0.34 12.32 8.71
CA ALA A 134 -0.60 12.58 10.13
C ALA A 134 -0.21 11.39 11.01
N GLN A 135 -0.60 10.16 10.66
CA GLN A 135 -0.25 8.95 11.42
C GLN A 135 1.25 8.68 11.41
N LEU A 136 1.91 8.85 10.26
CA LEU A 136 3.36 8.69 10.13
C LEU A 136 4.09 9.67 11.06
N LEU A 137 3.68 10.93 11.05
CA LEU A 137 4.32 11.98 11.85
C LEU A 137 4.04 11.82 13.34
N LEU A 138 2.82 11.44 13.72
CA LEU A 138 2.49 11.13 15.11
C LEU A 138 3.38 9.99 15.65
N ASP A 139 3.57 8.93 14.87
CA ASP A 139 4.38 7.77 15.25
C ASP A 139 5.89 8.09 15.33
N LEU A 140 6.40 8.94 14.44
CA LEU A 140 7.79 9.43 14.51
C LEU A 140 7.99 10.44 15.64
N GLY A 141 7.03 11.34 15.84
CA GLY A 141 7.06 12.39 16.86
C GLY A 141 6.99 11.84 18.29
N ALA A 142 6.33 10.69 18.48
CA ALA A 142 6.25 9.97 19.74
C ALA A 142 7.58 9.32 20.20
N GLN A 143 8.62 9.31 19.34
CA GLN A 143 9.92 8.73 19.71
C GLN A 143 10.74 9.72 20.55
N GLU A 144 10.90 9.42 21.84
CA GLU A 144 11.62 10.29 22.78
C GLU A 144 13.15 10.20 22.69
N SER A 145 13.67 9.06 22.22
CA SER A 145 15.11 8.83 22.09
C SER A 145 15.58 8.84 20.64
N ALA A 146 16.81 9.32 20.42
CA ALA A 146 17.44 9.30 19.10
C ALA A 146 17.52 7.87 18.50
N ARG A 147 17.79 6.86 19.34
CA ARG A 147 17.82 5.45 18.91
C ARG A 147 16.43 4.94 18.52
N GLY A 148 15.39 5.32 19.26
CA GLY A 148 14.00 4.97 18.94
C GLY A 148 13.56 5.58 17.61
N LEU A 149 13.85 6.87 17.43
CA LEU A 149 13.56 7.60 16.19
C LEU A 149 14.27 6.98 14.99
N ASP A 150 15.57 6.71 15.08
CA ASP A 150 16.33 6.08 14.00
C ASP A 150 15.81 4.68 13.64
N ARG A 151 15.44 3.86 14.64
CA ARG A 151 14.78 2.57 14.41
C ARG A 151 13.46 2.73 13.66
N ARG A 152 12.65 3.74 14.00
CA ARG A 152 11.36 3.97 13.37
C ARG A 152 11.50 4.54 11.95
N LEU A 153 12.47 5.42 11.72
CA LEU A 153 12.82 5.91 10.39
C LEU A 153 13.30 4.76 9.47
N ARG A 154 14.12 3.83 9.99
CA ARG A 154 14.50 2.61 9.26
C ARG A 154 13.30 1.75 8.89
N PHE A 155 12.31 1.64 9.77
CA PHE A 155 11.08 0.91 9.47
C PHE A 155 10.37 1.50 8.24
N TYR A 156 10.14 2.82 8.21
CA TYR A 156 9.52 3.49 7.06
C TYR A 156 10.39 3.45 5.80
N ALA A 157 11.71 3.40 5.92
CA ALA A 157 12.62 3.27 4.79
C ALA A 157 12.71 1.84 4.22
N SER A 158 12.40 0.81 5.02
CA SER A 158 12.65 -0.59 4.66
C SER A 158 11.63 -1.22 3.70
N VAL A 159 10.38 -0.73 3.69
CA VAL A 159 9.32 -1.29 2.83
C VAL A 159 9.60 -0.97 1.36
N ALA A 160 9.26 -1.89 0.47
CA ALA A 160 9.47 -1.71 -0.97
C ALA A 160 8.68 -0.50 -1.49
N LEU A 161 7.42 -0.39 -1.08
CA LEU A 161 6.53 0.73 -1.38
C LEU A 161 5.99 1.35 -0.09
N LEU A 162 6.19 2.65 0.07
CA LEU A 162 5.54 3.45 1.12
C LEU A 162 4.47 4.32 0.45
N VAL A 163 3.23 4.21 0.92
CA VAL A 163 2.16 5.12 0.54
C VAL A 163 1.91 6.08 1.69
N VAL A 164 2.05 7.38 1.42
CA VAL A 164 1.73 8.45 2.37
C VAL A 164 0.53 9.22 1.83
N ASP A 165 -0.63 8.94 2.42
CA ASP A 165 -1.91 9.55 2.04
C ASP A 165 -2.11 10.90 2.77
N GLU A 166 -2.88 11.79 2.16
CA GLU A 166 -3.35 13.05 2.76
C GLU A 166 -2.22 14.05 3.12
N VAL A 167 -1.17 14.13 2.30
CA VAL A 167 -0.15 15.17 2.44
C VAL A 167 -0.75 16.54 2.14
N GLY A 168 -0.71 17.45 3.12
CA GLY A 168 -1.17 18.82 2.98
C GLY A 168 -2.54 19.14 3.59
N TYR A 169 -3.18 18.17 4.28
CA TYR A 169 -4.40 18.44 5.05
C TYR A 169 -4.15 19.11 6.41
N LEU A 170 -2.94 19.00 6.96
CA LEU A 170 -2.54 19.62 8.21
C LEU A 170 -1.31 20.50 7.95
N SER A 171 -1.27 21.67 8.58
CA SER A 171 -0.03 22.45 8.67
C SER A 171 0.95 21.69 9.57
N PHE A 172 2.11 21.36 9.03
CA PHE A 172 3.17 20.70 9.78
C PHE A 172 4.06 21.77 10.43
N ASP A 173 4.35 21.60 11.71
CA ASP A 173 5.42 22.39 12.33
C ASP A 173 6.80 22.02 11.72
N ALA A 174 7.81 22.84 11.99
CA ALA A 174 9.15 22.63 11.44
C ALA A 174 9.71 21.23 11.78
N ARG A 175 9.42 20.74 13.00
CA ARG A 175 9.83 19.40 13.44
C ARG A 175 9.20 18.30 12.58
N ASN A 176 7.90 18.37 12.31
CA ASN A 176 7.21 17.40 11.47
C ASN A 176 7.68 17.46 10.02
N ALA A 177 7.99 18.66 9.51
CA ALA A 177 8.63 18.82 8.20
C ALA A 177 9.97 18.07 8.13
N ASP A 178 10.82 18.24 9.15
CA ASP A 178 12.11 17.56 9.26
C ASP A 178 11.96 16.03 9.35
N LEU A 179 10.94 15.54 10.05
CA LEU A 179 10.65 14.10 10.15
C LEU A 179 10.23 13.50 8.81
N LEU A 180 9.32 14.17 8.08
CA LEU A 180 8.92 13.74 6.75
C LEU A 180 10.10 13.81 5.77
N PHE A 181 10.88 14.88 5.81
CA PHE A 181 12.13 15.04 5.07
C PHE A 181 13.10 13.89 5.30
N GLN A 182 13.26 13.47 6.55
CA GLN A 182 14.10 12.34 6.92
C GLN A 182 13.62 10.99 6.38
N VAL A 183 12.30 10.80 6.23
CA VAL A 183 11.73 9.60 5.59
C VAL A 183 12.01 9.64 4.09
N ILE A 184 11.65 10.74 3.42
CA ILE A 184 11.84 10.89 1.97
C ILE A 184 13.32 10.77 1.59
N THR A 185 14.21 11.43 2.32
CA THR A 185 15.66 11.39 2.06
C THR A 185 16.23 9.97 2.17
N ARG A 186 15.75 9.15 3.11
CA ARG A 186 16.22 7.75 3.24
C ARG A 186 15.71 6.84 2.11
N ARG A 187 14.63 7.23 1.43
CA ARG A 187 13.99 6.49 0.34
C ARG A 187 14.39 6.99 -1.05
N TYR A 188 14.81 8.25 -1.14
CA TYR A 188 15.26 8.91 -2.37
C TYR A 188 16.26 8.04 -3.15
N GLU A 189 15.96 7.78 -4.43
CA GLU A 189 16.73 6.93 -5.36
C GLU A 189 16.97 5.49 -4.89
N ARG A 190 16.20 5.01 -3.89
CA ARG A 190 16.37 3.66 -3.30
C ARG A 190 15.08 2.86 -3.25
N LYS A 191 13.96 3.50 -2.92
CA LYS A 191 12.65 2.88 -2.75
C LYS A 191 11.55 3.89 -3.06
N SER A 192 10.58 3.47 -3.85
CA SER A 192 9.49 4.34 -4.30
C SER A 192 8.54 4.76 -3.19
N VAL A 193 7.95 5.94 -3.38
CA VAL A 193 6.88 6.49 -2.55
C VAL A 193 5.67 6.81 -3.43
N VAL A 194 4.47 6.47 -2.97
CA VAL A 194 3.21 7.02 -3.51
C VAL A 194 2.71 8.07 -2.55
N LEU A 195 2.48 9.28 -3.03
CA LEU A 195 1.94 10.38 -2.25
C LEU A 195 0.58 10.80 -2.79
N THR A 196 -0.34 11.16 -1.90
CA THR A 196 -1.54 11.89 -2.29
C THR A 196 -1.54 13.27 -1.65
N THR A 197 -1.95 14.27 -2.41
CA THR A 197 -2.07 15.64 -1.91
C THR A 197 -3.25 16.35 -2.56
N ASN A 198 -3.85 17.28 -1.81
CA ASN A 198 -4.85 18.21 -2.32
C ASN A 198 -4.27 19.56 -2.74
N LEU A 199 -2.97 19.77 -2.56
CA LEU A 199 -2.29 21.03 -2.83
C LEU A 199 -1.40 20.90 -4.05
N ALA A 200 -1.37 21.96 -4.86
CA ALA A 200 -0.36 22.06 -5.91
C ALA A 200 1.03 22.25 -5.26
N PHE A 201 2.10 21.79 -5.92
CA PHE A 201 3.45 21.88 -5.35
C PHE A 201 3.89 23.31 -5.00
N LYS A 202 3.41 24.30 -5.76
CA LYS A 202 3.60 25.74 -5.47
C LYS A 202 3.01 26.17 -4.12
N GLU A 203 2.06 25.43 -3.58
CA GLU A 203 1.41 25.69 -2.28
C GLU A 203 2.05 24.90 -1.14
N TRP A 204 2.93 23.93 -1.42
CA TRP A 204 3.58 23.14 -0.37
C TRP A 204 4.41 23.96 0.63
N PRO A 205 5.04 25.10 0.27
CA PRO A 205 5.67 25.95 1.29
C PRO A 205 4.70 26.44 2.38
N THR A 206 3.39 26.51 2.09
CA THR A 206 2.38 26.96 3.07
C THR A 206 2.05 25.90 4.13
N ILE A 207 2.22 24.61 3.82
CA ILE A 207 2.02 23.51 4.79
C ILE A 207 3.25 23.24 5.66
N PHE A 208 4.40 23.82 5.32
CA PHE A 208 5.63 23.71 6.08
C PHE A 208 6.14 25.11 6.51
N PRO A 209 5.32 25.90 7.24
CA PRO A 209 5.74 27.23 7.66
C PRO A 209 7.01 27.14 8.52
N ASN A 210 8.03 27.90 8.15
CA ASN A 210 9.35 27.97 8.82
C ASN A 210 10.26 26.73 8.67
N ALA A 211 9.91 25.75 7.84
CA ALA A 211 10.80 24.61 7.59
C ALA A 211 11.79 24.92 6.47
N THR A 212 13.07 25.04 6.82
CA THR A 212 14.15 25.24 5.83
C THR A 212 14.31 24.05 4.89
N CYS A 213 13.88 22.86 5.30
CA CYS A 213 13.94 21.63 4.51
C CYS A 213 12.79 21.48 3.50
N ALA A 214 11.76 22.34 3.52
CA ALA A 214 10.55 22.16 2.71
C ALA A 214 10.84 22.15 1.20
N THR A 215 11.66 23.07 0.71
CA THR A 215 12.08 23.12 -0.69
C THR A 215 12.84 21.86 -1.09
N ALA A 216 13.76 21.43 -0.23
CA ALA A 216 14.59 20.24 -0.43
C ALA A 216 13.80 18.92 -0.32
N LEU A 217 12.70 18.90 0.43
CA LEU A 217 11.72 17.81 0.50
C LEU A 217 10.97 17.70 -0.83
N ILE A 218 10.39 18.81 -1.29
CA ILE A 218 9.62 18.89 -2.53
C ILE A 218 10.48 18.44 -3.72
N ASP A 219 11.70 18.97 -3.81
CA ASP A 219 12.67 18.63 -4.83
C ASP A 219 12.93 17.11 -4.91
N ARG A 220 13.27 16.48 -3.77
CA ARG A 220 13.51 15.03 -3.71
C ARG A 220 12.28 14.19 -4.03
N VAL A 221 11.09 14.66 -3.68
CA VAL A 221 9.84 13.97 -4.01
C VAL A 221 9.62 13.98 -5.52
N ILE A 222 9.80 15.14 -6.17
CA ILE A 222 9.38 15.38 -7.55
C ILE A 222 10.45 14.99 -8.58
N HIS A 223 11.74 15.06 -8.24
CA HIS A 223 12.83 14.88 -9.19
C HIS A 223 12.68 13.61 -10.04
N HIS A 224 12.31 12.49 -9.41
CA HIS A 224 12.00 11.22 -10.08
C HIS A 224 10.55 10.81 -9.82
N ALA A 225 9.56 11.62 -10.22
CA ALA A 225 8.15 11.32 -9.96
C ALA A 225 7.26 11.31 -11.21
N ASP A 226 6.37 10.32 -11.26
CA ASP A 226 5.15 10.38 -12.06
C ASP A 226 4.12 11.24 -11.34
N VAL A 227 4.00 12.49 -11.76
CA VAL A 227 2.96 13.39 -11.27
C VAL A 227 1.68 13.16 -12.06
N ILE A 228 0.62 12.78 -11.34
CA ILE A 228 -0.72 12.53 -11.88
C ILE A 228 -1.66 13.56 -11.27
N ALA A 229 -2.00 14.57 -12.08
CA ALA A 229 -2.98 15.58 -11.74
C ALA A 229 -4.40 15.11 -12.11
N ILE A 230 -5.36 15.31 -11.23
CA ILE A 230 -6.78 15.02 -11.45
C ILE A 230 -7.58 16.30 -11.19
N GLU A 231 -8.34 16.73 -12.18
CA GLU A 231 -9.25 17.88 -12.08
C GLU A 231 -10.69 17.44 -12.27
N GLY A 232 -11.62 18.07 -11.54
CA GLY A 232 -13.05 17.78 -11.66
C GLY A 232 -13.81 17.99 -10.35
N GLU A 233 -15.06 17.54 -10.34
CA GLU A 233 -15.93 17.63 -9.17
C GLU A 233 -15.78 16.41 -8.25
N SER A 234 -16.14 16.55 -6.98
CA SER A 234 -15.99 15.49 -5.98
C SER A 234 -16.98 14.34 -6.21
N PHE A 235 -16.48 13.11 -6.38
CA PHE A 235 -17.30 11.89 -6.37
C PHE A 235 -18.09 11.73 -5.07
N ARG A 236 -17.52 12.16 -3.94
CA ARG A 236 -18.17 12.03 -2.62
C ARG A 236 -19.44 12.89 -2.56
N LEU A 237 -19.43 14.07 -3.19
CA LEU A 237 -20.61 14.93 -3.28
C LEU A 237 -21.68 14.28 -4.16
N ARG A 238 -21.30 13.78 -5.34
CA ARG A 238 -22.20 13.03 -6.24
C ARG A 238 -22.88 11.85 -5.55
N GLU A 239 -22.10 11.01 -4.84
CA GLU A 239 -22.67 9.87 -4.10
C GLU A 239 -23.64 10.32 -3.00
N ALA A 240 -23.34 11.42 -2.30
CA ALA A 240 -24.22 11.97 -1.28
C ALA A 240 -25.53 12.49 -1.88
N GLU A 241 -25.48 13.17 -3.03
CA GLU A 241 -26.66 13.67 -3.76
C GLU A 241 -27.50 12.52 -4.33
N ALA A 242 -26.87 11.53 -4.95
CA ALA A 242 -27.56 10.36 -5.48
C ALA A 242 -28.24 9.52 -4.38
N ARG A 243 -27.67 9.47 -3.17
CA ARG A 243 -28.31 8.83 -2.00
C ARG A 243 -29.51 9.62 -1.50
N LYS A 244 -29.46 10.96 -1.51
CA LYS A 244 -30.59 11.83 -1.14
C LYS A 244 -31.74 11.75 -2.15
N ALA A 245 -31.42 11.53 -3.43
CA ALA A 245 -32.40 11.43 -4.51
C ALA A 245 -33.14 10.08 -4.59
N LYS A 246 -32.67 9.03 -3.90
CA LYS A 246 -33.41 7.76 -3.80
C LYS A 246 -34.49 7.88 -2.72
N PRO A 247 -35.80 7.77 -3.06
CA PRO A 247 -36.85 7.73 -2.06
C PRO A 247 -36.60 6.56 -1.13
N ILE A 248 -36.69 6.80 0.18
CA ILE A 248 -36.75 5.71 1.16
C ILE A 248 -38.04 4.96 0.84
N ASP A 249 -37.92 3.74 0.33
CA ASP A 249 -39.06 2.86 0.08
C ASP A 249 -39.61 2.36 1.44
N ARG A 250 -40.29 3.27 2.15
CA ARG A 250 -41.03 3.03 3.39
C ARG A 250 -42.49 2.80 3.05
N ALA A 251 -42.79 1.77 2.27
CA ALA A 251 -44.15 1.25 2.16
C ALA A 251 -44.16 -0.14 1.50
N LYS A 252 -44.11 -1.19 2.32
CA LYS A 252 -44.92 -2.42 2.16
C LYS A 252 -44.59 -3.41 3.28
N ASN A 253 -45.32 -3.26 4.38
CA ASN A 253 -45.85 -4.37 5.18
C ASN A 253 -47.07 -3.80 5.92
N ARG A 254 -48.18 -3.75 5.20
CA ARG A 254 -49.53 -3.82 5.75
C ARG A 254 -50.01 -5.25 5.51
#